data_AF-A0A9E6AQX4-F1
#
_entry.id   AF-A0A9E6AQX4-F1
#
_cell.length_a   1.000
_cell.length_b   1.000
_cell.length_c   1.000
_cell.angle_alpha   90.00
_cell.angle_beta   90.00
_cell.angle_gamma   90.00
#
_symmetry.space_group_name_H-M   'P 1'
#
loop_
_entity.id
_entity.type
_entity.pdbx_description
1 polymer ?
#
loop_
_entity_poly.entity_id
_entity_poly.type
_entity_poly.pdbx_seq_one_letter_code
_entity_poly.pdbx_strand_id
1 'polypeptide(L)'
;MSDRPRVVVSYTQASEFAKDLDKNLLKGRAFAIGASGVAQRDACEVVLRAPDGSELSLLAEAVWIQEEDPGAGVGVQFQPFGDTEKSRLEEFAQQLKNSGAPSPAPTDQAGRSSAPPAEGSQRPSRRPTGRPSSLPPAPRNIHEKVRGLSIRDRQRMARDGNLTERVALERCYSSSVWEYLLQNQSLSASEAARIAKKGNLPHPLMKIILSNAGWLKAGEVQRALLANPRLNGPDIERVLRNLSRADLNRLPQQSGYRPGVRQAAKRLLGK
;
A
#
# COMPACT_ATOMS: atom_id res chain seq x y z
N MET A 1 -27.78 27.73 16.84
CA MET A 1 -26.55 27.29 16.14
C MET A 1 -26.72 25.80 15.91
N SER A 2 -26.91 25.35 14.67
CA SER A 2 -27.04 23.93 14.38
C SER A 2 -25.74 23.22 14.75
N ASP A 3 -25.85 22.12 15.49
CA ASP A 3 -24.71 21.28 15.85
C ASP A 3 -24.12 20.70 14.56
N ARG A 4 -22.89 21.08 14.22
CA ARG A 4 -22.25 20.61 12.98
C ARG A 4 -21.68 19.21 13.24
N PRO A 5 -21.77 18.29 12.26
CA PRO A 5 -21.13 17.00 12.42
C PRO A 5 -19.62 17.17 12.64
N ARG A 6 -19.07 16.41 13.59
CA ARG A 6 -17.65 16.42 13.95
C ARG A 6 -16.93 15.24 13.31
N VAL A 7 -15.89 15.52 12.52
CA VAL A 7 -15.04 14.54 11.84
C VAL A 7 -13.68 14.50 12.53
N VAL A 8 -13.34 13.40 13.20
CA VAL A 8 -12.11 13.31 14.00
C VAL A 8 -10.99 12.62 13.23
N VAL A 9 -9.84 13.28 13.11
CA VAL A 9 -8.60 12.69 12.59
C VAL A 9 -7.66 12.48 13.76
N SER A 10 -7.43 11.22 14.13
CA SER A 10 -6.60 10.86 15.28
C SER A 10 -5.20 10.43 14.83
N TYR A 11 -4.18 11.02 15.43
CA TYR A 11 -2.78 10.67 15.20
C TYR A 11 -2.24 9.85 16.36
N THR A 12 -1.51 8.78 16.07
CA THR A 12 -0.91 7.92 17.11
C THR A 12 0.46 8.41 17.57
N GLN A 13 1.16 9.14 16.70
CA GLN A 13 2.50 9.68 16.97
C GLN A 13 2.64 11.10 16.41
N ALA A 14 3.43 11.95 17.07
CA ALA A 14 3.73 13.30 16.59
C ALA A 14 4.41 13.28 15.20
N SER A 15 5.20 12.24 14.91
CA SER A 15 5.85 12.07 13.59
C SER A 15 4.85 11.76 12.47
N GLU A 16 3.70 11.16 12.79
CA GLU A 16 2.62 10.90 11.84
C GLU A 16 1.92 12.21 11.49
N PHE A 17 1.58 13.00 12.51
CA PHE A 17 1.03 14.35 12.34
C PHE A 17 1.94 15.23 11.48
N ALA A 18 3.25 15.28 11.78
CA ALA A 18 4.20 16.08 11.01
C ALA A 18 4.27 15.68 9.52
N LYS A 19 4.22 14.37 9.23
CA LYS A 19 4.18 13.89 7.83
C LYS A 19 2.89 14.27 7.12
N ASP A 20 1.77 14.24 7.82
CA ASP A 20 0.47 14.58 7.27
C ASP A 20 0.28 16.10 7.10
N LEU A 21 0.89 16.89 7.99
CA LEU A 21 0.96 18.34 7.92
C LEU A 21 1.50 18.81 6.56
N ASP A 22 2.69 18.34 6.18
CA ASP A 22 3.34 18.71 4.92
C ASP A 22 2.59 18.18 3.68
N LYS A 23 2.03 16.96 3.79
CA LYS A 23 1.43 16.28 2.64
C LYS A 23 0.03 16.77 2.33
N ASN A 24 -0.76 17.06 3.36
CA ASN A 24 -2.20 17.22 3.28
C ASN A 24 -2.70 18.46 4.04
N LEU A 25 -2.41 18.60 5.34
CA LEU A 25 -3.06 19.65 6.15
C LEU A 25 -2.70 21.07 5.67
N LEU A 26 -1.44 21.33 5.30
CA LEU A 26 -1.02 22.62 4.74
C LEU A 26 -1.58 22.90 3.34
N LYS A 27 -2.22 21.91 2.72
CA LYS A 27 -2.97 22.05 1.45
C LYS A 27 -4.48 22.16 1.68
N GLY A 28 -4.90 22.29 2.95
CA GLY A 28 -6.28 22.48 3.33
C GLY A 28 -7.12 21.21 3.27
N ARG A 29 -6.51 20.02 3.37
CA ARG A 29 -7.23 18.75 3.25
C ARG A 29 -6.84 17.75 4.33
N ALA A 30 -7.78 16.93 4.75
CA ALA A 30 -7.54 15.80 5.65
C ALA A 30 -8.41 14.61 5.28
N PHE A 31 -8.04 13.41 5.73
CA PHE A 31 -8.85 12.20 5.58
C PHE A 31 -9.02 11.52 6.93
N ALA A 32 -10.27 11.36 7.36
CA ALA A 32 -10.63 10.70 8.60
C ALA A 32 -11.03 9.25 8.34
N ILE A 33 -10.11 8.32 8.59
CA ILE A 33 -10.36 6.88 8.48
C ILE A 33 -11.42 6.47 9.50
N GLY A 34 -12.43 5.72 9.07
CA GLY A 34 -13.53 5.23 9.90
C GLY A 34 -14.59 6.29 10.23
N ALA A 35 -14.44 7.53 9.76
CA ALA A 35 -15.50 8.53 9.88
C ALA A 35 -16.67 8.18 8.95
N SER A 36 -17.89 8.44 9.42
CA SER A 36 -19.14 8.22 8.69
C SER A 36 -20.22 9.21 9.17
N GLY A 37 -21.38 9.22 8.51
CA GLY A 37 -22.53 10.03 8.97
C GLY A 37 -22.46 11.51 8.56
N VAL A 38 -21.62 11.84 7.57
CA VAL A 38 -21.55 13.18 6.95
C VAL A 38 -21.81 12.99 5.46
N ALA A 39 -22.75 13.75 4.88
CA ALA A 39 -23.01 13.67 3.45
C ALA A 39 -21.97 14.47 2.64
N GLN A 40 -21.83 14.13 1.36
CA GLN A 40 -20.91 14.85 0.49
C GLN A 40 -21.41 16.30 0.33
N ARG A 41 -20.50 17.25 0.53
CA ARG A 41 -20.69 18.71 0.58
C ARG A 41 -21.33 19.26 1.86
N ASP A 42 -21.51 18.44 2.88
CA ASP A 42 -21.96 18.95 4.18
C ASP A 42 -20.83 19.72 4.86
N ALA A 43 -21.21 20.88 5.43
CA ALA A 43 -20.33 21.63 6.33
C ALA A 43 -20.14 20.84 7.63
N CYS A 44 -18.89 20.63 8.02
CA CYS A 44 -18.50 19.89 9.21
C CYS A 44 -17.41 20.62 10.00
N GLU A 45 -17.18 20.18 11.22
CA GLU A 45 -16.00 20.55 12.00
C GLU A 45 -15.02 19.38 11.93
N VAL A 46 -13.79 19.62 11.45
CA VAL A 46 -12.71 18.63 11.52
C VAL A 46 -11.91 18.86 12.79
N VAL A 47 -11.71 17.79 13.57
CA VAL A 47 -10.98 17.81 14.83
C VAL A 47 -9.72 16.99 14.67
N LEU A 48 -8.56 17.65 14.69
CA LEU A 48 -7.26 17.00 14.66
C LEU A 48 -6.89 16.65 16.10
N ARG A 49 -6.88 15.35 16.44
CA ARG A 49 -6.55 14.86 17.78
C ARG A 49 -5.13 14.32 17.80
N ALA A 50 -4.30 14.90 18.63
CA ALA A 50 -2.91 14.50 18.79
C ALA A 50 -2.74 13.36 19.84
N PRO A 51 -1.56 12.71 19.89
CA PRO A 51 -1.32 11.62 20.82
C PRO A 51 -1.33 12.02 22.29
N ASP A 52 -1.02 13.29 22.59
CA ASP A 52 -1.05 13.86 23.95
C ASP A 52 -2.47 14.26 24.40
N GLY A 53 -3.48 14.01 23.56
CA GLY A 53 -4.87 14.36 23.82
C GLY A 53 -5.26 15.79 23.47
N SER A 54 -4.31 16.62 23.01
CA SER A 54 -4.63 17.95 22.51
C SER A 54 -5.45 17.88 21.21
N GLU A 55 -6.36 18.84 21.04
CA GLU A 55 -7.27 18.90 19.89
C GLU A 55 -7.19 20.26 19.21
N LEU A 56 -7.21 20.26 17.87
CA LEU A 56 -7.36 21.46 17.04
C LEU A 56 -8.60 21.30 16.15
N SER A 57 -9.58 22.18 16.35
CA SER A 57 -10.77 22.28 15.51
C SER A 57 -10.61 23.27 14.36
N LEU A 58 -10.97 22.83 13.16
CA LEU A 58 -11.06 23.65 11.94
C LEU A 58 -12.44 23.45 11.27
N LEU A 59 -12.93 24.48 10.60
CA LEU A 59 -14.13 24.37 9.78
C LEU A 59 -13.79 23.71 8.45
N ALA A 60 -14.65 22.81 7.97
CA ALA A 60 -14.42 22.06 6.75
C ALA A 60 -15.72 21.70 6.02
N GLU A 61 -15.56 21.18 4.81
CA GLU A 61 -16.62 20.57 3.99
C GLU A 61 -16.21 19.14 3.63
N ALA A 62 -17.13 18.18 3.72
CA ALA A 62 -16.88 16.81 3.30
C ALA A 62 -16.87 16.72 1.76
N VAL A 63 -15.71 16.48 1.14
CA VAL A 63 -15.58 16.47 -0.32
C VAL A 63 -15.61 15.06 -0.92
N TRP A 64 -15.31 14.04 -0.12
CA TRP A 64 -15.22 12.66 -0.57
C TRP A 64 -15.63 11.70 0.55
N ILE A 65 -16.42 10.69 0.21
CA ILE A 65 -16.83 9.62 1.12
C ILE A 65 -16.39 8.30 0.51
N GLN A 66 -15.66 7.50 1.27
CA GLN A 66 -15.36 6.12 0.95
C GLN A 66 -16.16 5.23 1.90
N GLU A 67 -17.07 4.42 1.38
CA GLU A 67 -17.91 3.52 2.18
C GLU A 67 -17.33 2.10 2.30
N GLU A 68 -16.46 1.72 1.35
CA GLU A 68 -15.97 0.34 1.25
C GLU A 68 -14.69 0.11 2.07
N ASP A 69 -14.68 -1.02 2.80
CA ASP A 69 -13.51 -1.54 3.50
C ASP A 69 -12.54 -2.31 2.57
N PRO A 70 -11.23 -2.32 2.89
CA PRO A 70 -10.57 -1.58 3.96
C PRO A 70 -10.25 -0.15 3.53
N GLY A 71 -10.69 0.83 4.32
CA GLY A 71 -10.41 2.25 4.05
C GLY A 71 -11.65 3.14 4.01
N ALA A 72 -12.77 2.69 4.56
CA ALA A 72 -13.92 3.56 4.74
C ALA A 72 -13.52 4.82 5.53
N GLY A 73 -14.05 5.98 5.14
CA GLY A 73 -13.70 7.25 5.75
C GLY A 73 -14.19 8.47 4.97
N VAL A 74 -13.91 9.66 5.50
CA VAL A 74 -14.34 10.94 4.92
C VAL A 74 -13.13 11.82 4.61
N GLY A 75 -13.03 12.25 3.36
CA GLY A 75 -12.13 13.31 2.92
C GLY A 75 -12.78 14.67 3.11
N VAL A 76 -12.08 15.57 3.79
CA VAL A 76 -12.56 16.92 4.09
C VAL A 76 -11.62 17.98 3.51
N GLN A 77 -12.20 19.12 3.13
CA GLN A 77 -11.49 20.32 2.68
C GLN A 77 -11.78 21.47 3.66
N PHE A 78 -10.75 22.13 4.18
CA PHE A 78 -10.89 23.22 5.16
C PHE A 78 -11.49 24.47 4.51
N GLN A 79 -12.38 25.16 5.23
CA GLN A 79 -13.08 26.36 4.74
C GLN A 79 -13.37 27.38 5.85
N PRO A 80 -12.87 28.64 5.74
CA PRO A 80 -11.86 29.08 4.79
C PRO A 80 -10.50 28.40 5.05
N PHE A 81 -9.61 28.41 4.07
CA PHE A 81 -8.23 27.95 4.26
C PHE A 81 -7.25 29.00 3.75
N GLY A 82 -6.81 29.86 4.66
CA GLY A 82 -5.85 30.93 4.43
C GLY A 82 -4.63 30.83 5.35
N ASP A 83 -3.92 31.94 5.50
CA ASP A 83 -2.70 31.97 6.31
C ASP A 83 -3.00 31.83 7.81
N THR A 84 -4.18 32.26 8.27
CA THR A 84 -4.62 32.06 9.64
C THR A 84 -4.73 30.58 10.01
N GLU A 85 -5.36 29.75 9.17
CA GLU A 85 -5.48 28.32 9.44
C GLU A 85 -4.13 27.60 9.32
N LYS A 86 -3.26 28.03 8.40
CA LYS A 86 -1.89 27.51 8.30
C LYS A 86 -1.08 27.80 9.57
N SER A 87 -1.11 29.04 10.06
CA SER A 87 -0.40 29.41 11.30
C SER A 87 -0.92 28.61 12.48
N ARG A 88 -2.24 28.41 12.60
CA ARG A 88 -2.83 27.56 13.66
C ARG A 88 -2.35 26.10 13.57
N LEU A 89 -2.23 25.54 12.36
CA LEU A 89 -1.69 24.20 12.14
C LEU A 89 -0.21 24.11 12.52
N GLU A 90 0.59 25.11 12.17
CA GLU A 90 2.03 25.18 12.48
C GLU A 90 2.27 25.37 13.99
N GLU A 91 1.50 26.23 14.65
CA GLU A 91 1.53 26.43 16.09
C GLU A 91 1.17 25.13 16.82
N PHE A 92 0.13 24.43 16.37
CA PHE A 92 -0.24 23.13 16.92
C PHE A 92 0.88 22.11 16.72
N ALA A 93 1.53 22.08 15.55
CA ALA A 93 2.70 21.23 15.30
C ALA A 93 3.87 21.55 16.24
N GLN A 94 4.11 22.83 16.50
CA GLN A 94 5.18 23.28 17.40
C GLN A 94 4.85 22.95 18.86
N GLN A 95 3.60 23.08 19.27
CA GLN A 95 3.12 22.63 20.57
C GLN A 95 3.39 21.14 20.77
N LEU A 96 3.07 20.28 19.79
CA LEU A 96 3.33 18.85 19.87
C LEU A 96 4.82 18.50 19.99
N LYS A 97 5.71 19.29 19.37
CA LYS A 97 7.16 19.14 19.54
C LYS A 97 7.60 19.51 20.96
N ASN A 98 6.99 20.54 21.54
CA ASN A 98 7.32 21.04 22.87
C ASN A 98 6.70 20.20 24.00
N SER A 99 5.53 19.58 23.79
CA SER A 99 4.85 18.70 24.75
C SER A 99 5.66 17.46 25.12
N GLY A 100 6.77 17.20 24.40
CA GLY A 100 7.78 16.24 24.86
C GLY A 100 7.21 14.86 25.09
N ALA A 101 6.24 14.42 24.27
CA ALA A 101 5.82 13.03 24.27
C ALA A 101 7.10 12.18 24.19
N PRO A 102 7.39 11.32 25.19
CA PRO A 102 8.69 10.72 25.34
C PRO A 102 9.03 10.01 24.04
N SER A 103 10.03 10.55 23.33
CA SER A 103 10.58 9.94 22.13
C SER A 103 10.84 8.48 22.49
N PRO A 104 10.18 7.50 21.83
CA PRO A 104 10.34 6.11 22.20
C PRO A 104 11.84 5.85 22.18
N ALA A 105 12.39 5.56 23.37
CA ALA A 105 13.82 5.50 23.58
C ALA A 105 14.43 4.67 22.44
N PRO A 106 15.50 5.17 21.78
CA PRO A 106 16.17 4.40 20.75
C PRO A 106 16.47 3.04 21.37
N THR A 107 15.84 2.01 20.83
CA THR A 107 16.03 0.65 21.29
C THR A 107 17.46 0.32 20.96
N ASP A 108 18.35 0.44 21.96
CA ASP A 108 19.72 -0.01 21.91
C ASP A 108 19.72 -1.49 21.55
N GLN A 109 19.82 -1.78 20.24
CA GLN A 109 20.31 -3.05 19.74
C GLN A 109 21.84 -3.07 19.89
N ALA A 110 22.29 -2.93 21.13
CA ALA A 110 23.63 -3.30 21.54
C ALA A 110 23.52 -4.63 22.28
N GLY A 111 23.74 -5.74 21.58
CA GLY A 111 23.66 -7.03 22.24
C GLY A 111 24.02 -8.26 21.43
N ARG A 112 25.31 -8.58 21.47
CA ARG A 112 25.86 -9.95 21.69
C ARG A 112 25.99 -10.85 20.46
N SER A 113 27.19 -10.79 19.88
CA SER A 113 27.90 -11.99 19.47
C SER A 113 28.69 -12.50 20.68
N SER A 114 28.55 -13.78 21.02
CA SER A 114 29.30 -14.44 22.10
C SER A 114 29.81 -15.78 21.60
N ALA A 115 31.13 -15.99 21.70
CA ALA A 115 31.76 -17.31 21.76
C ALA A 115 32.14 -17.63 23.22
N PRO A 116 32.21 -18.91 23.64
CA PRO A 116 32.49 -19.34 25.03
C PRO A 116 34.00 -19.57 25.25
N PRO A 117 34.55 -19.63 26.50
CA PRO A 117 34.31 -20.77 27.41
C PRO A 117 34.43 -20.51 28.94
N ALA A 118 34.15 -21.61 29.66
CA ALA A 118 34.72 -22.03 30.96
C ALA A 118 33.97 -21.72 32.27
N GLU A 119 33.89 -22.82 33.03
CA GLU A 119 33.28 -23.10 34.32
C GLU A 119 33.65 -22.15 35.46
N GLY A 120 32.69 -21.93 36.35
CA GLY A 120 32.90 -21.22 37.61
C GLY A 120 31.62 -21.08 38.41
N SER A 121 31.33 -22.07 39.25
CA SER A 121 30.30 -22.04 40.29
C SER A 121 30.40 -20.79 41.17
N GLN A 122 29.32 -20.04 41.31
CA GLN A 122 28.84 -19.52 42.60
C GLN A 122 27.44 -18.87 42.46
N ARG A 123 26.48 -19.40 43.23
CA ARG A 123 25.17 -18.80 43.52
C ARG A 123 25.36 -17.49 44.28
N PRO A 124 24.47 -16.50 44.03
CA PRO A 124 23.56 -16.16 45.13
C PRO A 124 22.10 -15.99 44.70
N SER A 125 21.22 -16.47 45.57
CA SER A 125 19.78 -16.21 45.57
C SER A 125 19.47 -14.73 45.81
N ARG A 126 18.75 -14.09 44.88
CA ARG A 126 17.80 -13.01 45.18
C ARG A 126 16.57 -13.11 44.26
N ARG A 127 15.42 -13.29 44.91
CA ARG A 127 14.03 -13.12 44.42
C ARG A 127 13.64 -11.62 44.51
N PRO A 128 12.45 -11.18 44.07
CA PRO A 128 11.85 -11.18 42.72
C PRO A 128 11.40 -9.74 42.36
N THR A 129 10.57 -9.58 41.32
CA THR A 129 9.71 -8.42 40.94
C THR A 129 10.18 -7.53 39.79
N GLY A 130 9.31 -7.41 38.79
CA GLY A 130 9.43 -6.45 37.70
C GLY A 130 9.83 -7.02 36.33
N ARG A 131 9.28 -8.16 35.90
CA ARG A 131 9.33 -8.52 34.47
C ARG A 131 8.28 -7.64 33.78
N PRO A 132 8.65 -6.59 33.02
CA PRO A 132 7.66 -5.86 32.24
C PRO A 132 7.01 -6.89 31.31
N SER A 133 5.73 -7.14 31.53
CA SER A 133 4.89 -7.87 30.60
C SER A 133 4.73 -6.98 29.37
N SER A 134 5.78 -6.92 28.54
CA SER A 134 5.74 -6.33 27.21
C SER A 134 4.92 -7.27 26.34
N LEU A 135 3.59 -7.21 26.52
CA LEU A 135 2.66 -7.76 25.56
C LEU A 135 3.05 -7.17 24.20
N PRO A 136 3.36 -8.01 23.20
CA PRO A 136 3.74 -7.51 21.89
C PRO A 136 2.64 -6.58 21.37
N PRO A 137 2.99 -5.43 20.79
CA PRO A 137 2.02 -4.46 20.30
C PRO A 137 1.02 -5.15 19.37
N ALA A 138 -0.24 -4.72 19.49
CA ALA A 138 -1.39 -5.20 18.71
C ALA A 138 -1.05 -5.38 17.21
N PRO A 139 -1.72 -6.31 16.51
CA PRO A 139 -1.34 -6.72 15.16
C PRO A 139 -1.26 -5.53 14.21
N ARG A 140 -0.03 -5.21 13.79
CA ARG A 140 0.25 -4.17 12.79
C ARG A 140 -0.54 -4.47 11.52
N ASN A 141 -1.08 -3.41 10.90
CA ASN A 141 -1.73 -3.52 9.60
C ASN A 141 -0.80 -4.28 8.63
N ILE A 142 -1.34 -5.18 7.80
CA ILE A 142 -0.55 -6.01 6.88
C ILE A 142 0.40 -5.16 6.02
N HIS A 143 -0.02 -3.95 5.65
CA HIS A 143 0.81 -3.00 4.90
C HIS A 143 2.01 -2.48 5.71
N GLU A 144 1.84 -2.26 7.01
CA GLU A 144 2.93 -1.86 7.90
C GLU A 144 3.91 -3.01 8.12
N LYS A 145 3.39 -4.23 8.32
CA LYS A 145 4.20 -5.44 8.40
C LYS A 145 5.07 -5.58 7.15
N VAL A 146 4.46 -5.46 5.97
CA VAL A 146 5.14 -5.60 4.67
C VAL A 146 6.23 -4.55 4.47
N ARG A 147 5.99 -3.28 4.83
CA ARG A 147 6.97 -2.19 4.68
C ARG A 147 8.26 -2.39 5.49
N GLY A 148 8.16 -3.06 6.64
CA GLY A 148 9.28 -3.35 7.52
C GLY A 148 10.07 -4.62 7.18
N LEU A 149 9.67 -5.38 6.15
CA LEU A 149 10.30 -6.66 5.84
C LEU A 149 11.71 -6.50 5.25
N SER A 150 12.62 -7.34 5.73
CA SER A 150 13.92 -7.55 5.08
C SER A 150 13.72 -8.14 3.67
N ILE A 151 14.74 -8.05 2.81
CA ILE A 151 14.68 -8.63 1.45
C ILE A 151 14.41 -10.14 1.53
N ARG A 152 15.04 -10.84 2.47
CA ARG A 152 14.84 -12.28 2.71
C ARG A 152 13.39 -12.59 3.12
N ASP A 153 12.80 -11.77 3.98
CA ASP A 153 11.41 -11.98 4.39
C ASP A 153 10.42 -11.67 3.28
N ARG A 154 10.71 -10.67 2.42
CA ARG A 154 9.91 -10.41 1.21
C ARG A 154 9.96 -11.59 0.24
N GLN A 155 11.13 -12.19 0.03
CA GLN A 155 11.27 -13.39 -0.80
C GLN A 155 10.46 -14.56 -0.23
N ARG A 156 10.55 -14.79 1.09
CA ARG A 156 9.78 -15.83 1.77
C ARG A 156 8.27 -15.58 1.65
N MET A 157 7.83 -14.35 1.90
CA MET A 157 6.43 -13.95 1.77
C MET A 157 5.92 -14.06 0.33
N ALA A 158 6.75 -13.76 -0.67
CA ALA A 158 6.38 -13.92 -2.08
C ALA A 158 6.13 -15.39 -2.45
N ARG A 159 6.89 -16.33 -1.86
CA ARG A 159 6.81 -17.78 -2.13
C ARG A 159 5.74 -18.48 -1.29
N ASP A 160 5.67 -18.18 0.00
CA ASP A 160 4.86 -18.93 0.97
C ASP A 160 3.66 -18.14 1.49
N GLY A 161 3.61 -16.82 1.23
CA GLY A 161 2.56 -15.94 1.73
C GLY A 161 1.22 -16.18 1.05
N ASN A 162 0.15 -15.86 1.77
CA ASN A 162 -1.21 -15.95 1.23
C ASN A 162 -1.50 -14.85 0.19
N LEU A 163 -2.64 -14.92 -0.49
CA LEU A 163 -3.05 -13.96 -1.52
C LEU A 163 -3.00 -12.51 -1.01
N THR A 164 -3.51 -12.25 0.20
CA THR A 164 -3.55 -10.91 0.79
C THR A 164 -2.14 -10.36 1.05
N GLU A 165 -1.23 -11.19 1.57
CA GLU A 165 0.17 -10.84 1.79
C GLU A 165 0.89 -10.56 0.47
N ARG A 166 0.67 -11.36 -0.57
CA ARG A 166 1.28 -11.15 -1.90
C ARG A 166 0.75 -9.91 -2.59
N VAL A 167 -0.54 -9.61 -2.47
CA VAL A 167 -1.13 -8.36 -2.97
C VAL A 167 -0.56 -7.16 -2.23
N ALA A 168 -0.42 -7.24 -0.90
CA ALA A 168 0.22 -6.19 -0.12
C ALA A 168 1.68 -6.00 -0.54
N LEU A 169 2.41 -7.10 -0.78
CA LEU A 169 3.79 -7.09 -1.25
C LEU A 169 3.93 -6.43 -2.63
N GLU A 170 3.07 -6.77 -3.60
CA GLU A 170 3.02 -6.16 -4.95
C GLU A 170 2.71 -4.65 -4.91
N ARG A 171 1.85 -4.21 -3.97
CA ARG A 171 1.50 -2.79 -3.81
C ARG A 171 2.61 -1.98 -3.14
N CYS A 172 3.29 -2.56 -2.16
CA CYS A 172 4.35 -1.87 -1.41
C CYS A 172 5.68 -1.86 -2.18
N TYR A 173 5.95 -2.90 -2.97
CA TYR A 173 7.19 -3.05 -3.72
C TYR A 173 6.85 -3.35 -5.18
N SER A 174 7.41 -2.57 -6.10
CA SER A 174 7.11 -2.70 -7.52
C SER A 174 7.93 -3.82 -8.16
N SER A 175 8.98 -3.49 -8.92
CA SER A 175 9.70 -4.45 -9.76
C SER A 175 10.55 -5.45 -8.99
N SER A 176 11.02 -5.10 -7.80
CA SER A 176 11.95 -5.93 -7.02
C SER A 176 11.35 -7.21 -6.45
N VAL A 177 10.02 -7.30 -6.36
CA VAL A 177 9.33 -8.48 -5.81
C VAL A 177 8.68 -9.35 -6.87
N TRP A 178 8.51 -8.84 -8.10
CA TRP A 178 7.83 -9.58 -9.17
C TRP A 178 8.57 -10.86 -9.56
N GLU A 179 9.90 -10.85 -9.53
CA GLU A 179 10.67 -12.06 -9.80
C GLU A 179 10.33 -13.18 -8.81
N TYR A 180 10.27 -12.87 -7.52
CA TYR A 180 9.94 -13.85 -6.48
C TYR A 180 8.48 -14.29 -6.54
N LEU A 181 7.56 -13.37 -6.89
CA LEU A 181 6.15 -13.70 -7.09
C LEU A 181 5.95 -14.63 -8.29
N LEU A 182 6.63 -14.38 -9.40
CA LEU A 182 6.53 -15.20 -10.62
C LEU A 182 7.20 -16.58 -10.48
N GLN A 183 8.12 -16.75 -9.53
CA GLN A 183 8.69 -18.06 -9.17
C GLN A 183 7.75 -18.89 -8.29
N ASN A 184 6.67 -18.31 -7.74
CA ASN A 184 5.73 -19.01 -6.88
C ASN A 184 4.79 -19.91 -7.72
N GLN A 185 4.84 -21.22 -7.48
CA GLN A 185 3.97 -22.20 -8.16
C GLN A 185 2.48 -22.05 -7.81
N SER A 186 2.17 -21.43 -6.67
CA SER A 186 0.80 -21.16 -6.22
C SER A 186 0.26 -19.80 -6.69
N LEU A 187 0.98 -19.09 -7.57
CA LEU A 187 0.54 -17.81 -8.12
C LEU A 187 -0.65 -18.02 -9.07
N SER A 188 -1.77 -17.37 -8.76
CA SER A 188 -2.99 -17.45 -9.56
C SER A 188 -2.86 -16.74 -10.92
N ALA A 189 -3.71 -17.10 -11.88
CA ALA A 189 -3.76 -16.43 -13.18
C ALA A 189 -4.09 -14.94 -13.05
N SER A 190 -4.96 -14.57 -12.11
CA SER A 190 -5.35 -13.17 -11.89
C SER A 190 -4.22 -12.34 -11.28
N GLU A 191 -3.40 -12.93 -10.40
CA GLU A 191 -2.14 -12.32 -9.93
C GLU A 191 -1.17 -12.10 -11.09
N ALA A 192 -0.94 -13.13 -11.92
CA ALA A 192 -0.07 -13.04 -13.09
C ALA A 192 -0.57 -11.98 -14.10
N ALA A 193 -1.88 -11.88 -14.31
CA ALA A 193 -2.49 -10.86 -15.18
C ALA A 193 -2.25 -9.44 -14.65
N ARG A 194 -2.36 -9.21 -13.33
CA ARG A 194 -2.05 -7.90 -12.73
C ARG A 194 -0.60 -7.49 -12.95
N ILE A 195 0.34 -8.42 -12.77
CA ILE A 195 1.77 -8.19 -13.04
C ILE A 195 2.01 -7.95 -14.53
N ALA A 196 1.42 -8.77 -15.41
CA ALA A 196 1.53 -8.65 -16.87
C ALA A 196 1.02 -7.31 -17.40
N LYS A 197 0.02 -6.70 -16.75
CA LYS A 197 -0.54 -5.39 -17.15
C LYS A 197 0.40 -4.21 -16.83
N LYS A 198 1.42 -4.39 -15.96
CA LYS A 198 2.32 -3.31 -15.54
C LYS A 198 3.24 -2.89 -16.69
N GLY A 199 3.09 -1.66 -17.18
CA GLY A 199 3.87 -1.15 -18.31
C GLY A 199 5.39 -1.05 -18.07
N ASN A 200 5.83 -1.14 -16.82
CA ASN A 200 7.25 -1.17 -16.43
C ASN A 200 7.79 -2.58 -16.16
N LEU A 201 7.01 -3.65 -16.42
CA LEU A 201 7.47 -5.05 -16.28
C LEU A 201 8.76 -5.30 -17.08
N PRO A 202 9.87 -5.73 -16.46
CA PRO A 202 11.09 -6.10 -17.18
C PRO A 202 10.85 -7.24 -18.17
N HIS A 203 11.45 -7.16 -19.35
CA HIS A 203 11.27 -8.15 -20.41
C HIS A 203 11.65 -9.59 -19.99
N PRO A 204 12.72 -9.84 -19.19
CA PRO A 204 12.99 -11.18 -18.66
C PRO A 204 11.84 -11.76 -17.84
N LEU A 205 11.17 -10.96 -17.00
CA LEU A 205 10.03 -11.41 -16.21
C LEU A 205 8.79 -11.67 -17.07
N MET A 206 8.60 -10.87 -18.12
CA MET A 206 7.55 -11.12 -19.11
C MET A 206 7.75 -12.47 -19.82
N LYS A 207 9.00 -12.87 -20.09
CA LYS A 207 9.31 -14.19 -20.66
C LYS A 207 8.97 -15.35 -19.72
N ILE A 208 9.06 -15.16 -18.40
CA ILE A 208 8.60 -16.15 -17.42
C ILE A 208 7.09 -16.36 -17.58
N ILE A 209 6.32 -15.27 -17.68
CA ILE A 209 4.85 -15.35 -17.87
C ILE A 209 4.51 -16.04 -19.19
N LEU A 210 5.17 -15.67 -20.28
CA LEU A 210 4.97 -16.26 -21.61
C LEU A 210 5.37 -17.75 -21.68
N SER A 211 6.31 -18.19 -20.82
CA SER A 211 6.76 -19.58 -20.79
C SER A 211 5.80 -20.50 -20.03
N ASN A 212 4.95 -19.94 -19.17
CA ASN A 212 3.95 -20.71 -18.43
C ASN A 212 2.69 -20.94 -19.29
N ALA A 213 2.51 -22.17 -19.78
CA ALA A 213 1.37 -22.55 -20.60
C ALA A 213 0.02 -22.44 -19.87
N GLY A 214 -0.01 -22.66 -18.55
CA GLY A 214 -1.22 -22.53 -17.74
C GLY A 214 -1.73 -21.09 -17.71
N TRP A 215 -0.84 -20.14 -17.46
CA TRP A 215 -1.20 -18.71 -17.51
C TRP A 215 -1.51 -18.24 -18.93
N LEU A 216 -0.81 -18.74 -19.95
CA LEU A 216 -1.11 -18.39 -21.33
C LEU A 216 -2.47 -18.89 -21.81
N LYS A 217 -3.07 -19.92 -21.21
CA LYS A 217 -4.45 -20.35 -21.51
C LYS A 217 -5.50 -19.43 -20.87
N ALA A 218 -5.14 -18.66 -19.85
CA ALA A 218 -6.07 -17.76 -19.17
C ALA A 218 -6.26 -16.47 -19.99
N GLY A 219 -7.49 -16.24 -20.46
CA GLY A 219 -7.82 -15.07 -21.30
C GLY A 219 -7.52 -13.72 -20.64
N GLU A 220 -7.59 -13.61 -19.31
CA GLU A 220 -7.21 -12.40 -18.58
C GLU A 220 -5.71 -12.08 -18.67
N VAL A 221 -4.85 -13.10 -18.63
CA VAL A 221 -3.40 -12.94 -18.78
C VAL A 221 -3.07 -12.55 -20.21
N GLN A 222 -3.70 -13.19 -21.20
CA GLN A 222 -3.53 -12.86 -22.62
C GLN A 222 -3.86 -11.39 -22.89
N ARG A 223 -5.03 -10.91 -22.43
CA ARG A 223 -5.45 -9.50 -22.56
C ARG A 223 -4.48 -8.55 -21.84
N ALA A 224 -4.05 -8.90 -20.63
CA ALA A 224 -3.10 -8.09 -19.86
C ALA A 224 -1.74 -7.96 -20.56
N LEU A 225 -1.22 -9.05 -21.13
CA LEU A 225 0.01 -9.05 -21.92
C LEU A 225 -0.12 -8.18 -23.19
N LEU A 226 -1.23 -8.33 -23.93
CA LEU A 226 -1.46 -7.54 -25.15
C LEU A 226 -1.66 -6.04 -24.88
N ALA A 227 -2.16 -5.67 -23.70
CA ALA A 227 -2.25 -4.29 -23.25
C ALA A 227 -0.88 -3.71 -22.84
N ASN A 228 0.13 -4.54 -22.60
CA ASN A 228 1.44 -4.08 -22.14
C ASN A 228 2.26 -3.45 -23.29
N PRO A 229 2.73 -2.18 -23.15
CA PRO A 229 3.52 -1.52 -24.18
C PRO A 229 4.91 -2.13 -24.41
N ARG A 230 5.40 -2.99 -23.53
CA ARG A 230 6.71 -3.64 -23.65
C ARG A 230 6.66 -5.00 -24.35
N LEU A 231 5.47 -5.50 -24.69
CA LEU A 231 5.33 -6.73 -25.47
C LEU A 231 5.81 -6.51 -26.91
N ASN A 232 6.69 -7.39 -27.39
CA ASN A 232 7.36 -7.29 -28.69
C ASN A 232 6.72 -8.21 -29.75
N GLY A 233 6.94 -7.93 -31.03
CA GLY A 233 6.36 -8.65 -32.18
C GLY A 233 6.23 -10.18 -32.06
N PRO A 234 7.33 -10.93 -31.84
CA PRO A 234 7.24 -12.40 -31.76
C PRO A 234 6.41 -12.86 -30.55
N ASP A 235 6.46 -12.12 -29.44
CA ASP A 235 5.68 -12.43 -28.24
C ASP A 235 4.19 -12.08 -28.42
N ILE A 236 3.89 -10.98 -29.15
CA ILE A 236 2.53 -10.63 -29.55
C ILE A 236 1.93 -11.79 -30.35
N GLU A 237 2.62 -12.28 -31.39
CA GLU A 237 2.11 -13.40 -32.20
C GLU A 237 1.89 -14.66 -31.37
N ARG A 238 2.81 -14.97 -30.44
CA ARG A 238 2.67 -16.11 -29.53
C ARG A 238 1.41 -15.99 -28.68
N VAL A 239 1.14 -14.83 -28.09
CA VAL A 239 -0.09 -14.60 -27.30
C VAL A 239 -1.33 -14.67 -28.19
N LEU A 240 -1.29 -14.07 -29.37
CA LEU A 240 -2.42 -14.07 -30.32
C LEU A 240 -2.80 -15.47 -30.79
N ARG A 241 -1.84 -16.36 -31.00
CA ARG A 241 -2.09 -17.77 -31.37
C ARG A 241 -2.76 -18.58 -30.26
N ASN A 242 -2.68 -18.13 -29.00
CA ASN A 242 -3.34 -18.77 -27.86
C ASN A 242 -4.75 -18.21 -27.57
N LEU A 243 -5.14 -17.10 -28.21
CA LEU A 243 -6.47 -16.53 -28.03
C LEU A 243 -7.54 -17.39 -28.71
N SER A 244 -8.76 -17.32 -28.16
CA SER A 244 -9.94 -17.84 -28.84
C SER A 244 -10.17 -17.10 -30.17
N ARG A 245 -10.76 -17.78 -31.16
CA ARG A 245 -11.13 -17.14 -32.44
C ARG A 245 -12.10 -15.97 -32.24
N ALA A 246 -12.98 -16.05 -31.25
CA ALA A 246 -13.92 -14.98 -30.92
C ALA A 246 -13.18 -13.72 -30.42
N ASP A 247 -12.22 -13.87 -29.52
CA ASP A 247 -11.42 -12.75 -29.02
C ASP A 247 -10.51 -12.17 -30.09
N LEU A 248 -9.89 -13.03 -30.92
CA LEU A 248 -9.04 -12.60 -32.03
C LEU A 248 -9.79 -11.71 -33.03
N ASN A 249 -11.07 -12.01 -33.31
CA ASN A 249 -11.91 -11.17 -34.17
C ASN A 249 -12.28 -9.81 -33.56
N ARG A 250 -12.36 -9.72 -32.22
CA ARG A 250 -12.67 -8.47 -31.50
C ARG A 250 -11.46 -7.53 -31.40
N LEU A 251 -10.24 -8.09 -31.36
CA LEU A 251 -9.01 -7.32 -31.14
C LEU A 251 -8.81 -6.12 -32.09
N PRO A 252 -8.99 -6.24 -33.43
CA PRO A 252 -8.80 -5.11 -34.34
C PRO A 252 -9.74 -3.93 -34.10
N GLN A 253 -10.90 -4.18 -33.48
CA GLN A 253 -11.93 -3.17 -33.22
C GLN A 253 -11.69 -2.41 -31.90
N GLN A 254 -10.87 -2.95 -30.99
CA GLN A 254 -10.66 -2.37 -29.67
C GLN A 254 -9.54 -1.31 -29.71
N SER A 255 -9.89 -0.05 -29.51
CA SER A 255 -8.96 1.10 -29.49
C SER A 255 -7.95 1.04 -28.34
N GLY A 256 -8.24 0.28 -27.29
CA GLY A 256 -7.36 0.08 -26.14
C GLY A 256 -6.06 -0.68 -26.46
N TYR A 257 -5.96 -1.35 -27.61
CA TYR A 257 -4.74 -2.06 -28.02
C TYR A 257 -3.87 -1.26 -28.98
N ARG A 258 -2.55 -1.44 -28.81
CA ARG A 258 -1.53 -0.82 -29.66
C ARG A 258 -1.73 -1.21 -31.14
N PRO A 259 -1.41 -0.31 -32.09
CA PRO A 259 -1.54 -0.59 -33.52
C PRO A 259 -0.86 -1.91 -33.96
N GLY A 260 0.33 -2.21 -33.43
CA GLY A 260 1.05 -3.45 -33.76
C GLY A 260 0.31 -4.73 -33.36
N VAL A 261 -0.41 -4.72 -32.22
CA VAL A 261 -1.25 -5.85 -31.80
C VAL A 261 -2.43 -6.03 -32.75
N ARG A 262 -3.10 -4.93 -33.10
CA ARG A 262 -4.25 -4.95 -34.02
C ARG A 262 -3.86 -5.41 -35.43
N GLN A 263 -2.71 -4.96 -35.93
CA GLN A 263 -2.18 -5.38 -37.23
C GLN A 263 -1.79 -6.87 -37.24
N ALA A 264 -1.11 -7.35 -36.19
CA ALA A 264 -0.77 -8.76 -36.07
C ALA A 264 -2.02 -9.65 -35.99
N ALA A 265 -3.07 -9.20 -35.29
CA ALA A 265 -4.35 -9.90 -35.25
C ALA A 265 -5.04 -9.97 -36.62
N LYS A 266 -5.06 -8.87 -37.39
CA LYS A 266 -5.61 -8.86 -38.77
C LYS A 266 -4.87 -9.86 -39.67
N ARG A 267 -3.53 -9.86 -39.62
CA ARG A 267 -2.69 -10.80 -40.36
C ARG A 267 -3.03 -12.26 -40.05
N LEU A 268 -3.23 -12.61 -38.78
CA LEU A 268 -3.63 -13.98 -38.38
C LEU A 268 -5.04 -14.36 -38.82
N LEU A 269 -5.92 -13.38 -39.06
CA LEU A 269 -7.26 -13.58 -39.59
C LEU A 269 -7.29 -13.62 -41.13
N GLY A 270 -6.17 -13.36 -41.81
CA GLY A 270 -6.11 -13.22 -43.27
C GLY A 270 -6.80 -11.95 -43.79
N LYS A 271 -6.84 -10.88 -43.00
CA LYS A 271 -7.44 -9.57 -43.33
C LYS A 271 -6.40 -8.45 -43.40
#